data_AF-A0A518K963-F1
#
_entry.id   AF-A0A518K963-F1
#
_cell.length_a   1.000
_cell.length_b   1.000
_cell.length_c   1.000
_cell.angle_alpha   90.00
_cell.angle_beta   90.00
_cell.angle_gamma   90.00
#
_symmetry.space_group_name_H-M   'P 1'
#
loop_
_entity.id
_entity.type
_entity.pdbx_description
1 polymer ?
#
loop_
_entity_poly.entity_id
_entity_poly.type
_entity_poly.pdbx_seq_one_letter_code
_entity_poly.pdbx_strand_id
1 'polypeptide(L)'
;MRQPHHSKLSQRPGFVMIAVLVLLMVTAALATGWTTSVLQGRRLARLQHQQRQAERLAEAAVARAVARLNTEPNYTGEVWQVSAVQLGQEYGAEVQITIDATDGDDAQRIIAQVALSPIADSPVRHTISHRF
;
A
#
# COMPACT_ATOMS: atom_id res chain seq x y z
N MET A 1 -70.02 47.77 -3.26
CA MET A 1 -69.00 47.66 -4.33
C MET A 1 -67.65 48.13 -3.81
N ARG A 2 -66.70 47.22 -3.53
CA ARG A 2 -65.24 47.48 -3.47
C ARG A 2 -64.52 46.13 -3.34
N GLN A 3 -63.74 45.75 -4.36
CA GLN A 3 -63.01 44.49 -4.44
C GLN A 3 -61.62 44.62 -3.78
N PRO A 4 -61.08 43.56 -3.15
CA PRO A 4 -59.70 43.52 -2.69
C PRO A 4 -58.74 43.22 -3.85
N HIS A 5 -57.76 44.09 -4.08
CA HIS A 5 -56.61 43.82 -4.95
C HIS A 5 -55.64 42.86 -4.23
N HIS A 6 -55.59 41.61 -4.68
CA HIS A 6 -54.48 40.72 -4.36
C HIS A 6 -53.35 40.98 -5.36
N SER A 7 -52.28 41.63 -4.91
CA SER A 7 -51.03 41.73 -5.66
C SER A 7 -50.39 40.34 -5.72
N LYS A 8 -50.52 39.67 -6.87
CA LYS A 8 -49.71 38.48 -7.16
C LYS A 8 -48.26 38.94 -7.27
N LEU A 9 -47.46 38.69 -6.23
CA LEU A 9 -46.01 38.77 -6.30
C LEU A 9 -45.55 37.87 -7.43
N SER A 10 -45.20 38.47 -8.57
CA SER A 10 -44.65 37.78 -9.72
C SER A 10 -43.23 37.31 -9.37
N GLN A 11 -43.15 36.16 -8.73
CA GLN A 11 -41.89 35.47 -8.51
C GLN A 11 -41.30 35.11 -9.88
N ARG A 12 -40.17 35.75 -10.18
CA ARG A 12 -39.48 35.66 -11.47
C ARG A 12 -38.97 34.20 -11.65
N PRO A 13 -39.50 33.42 -12.61
CA PRO A 13 -39.15 32.02 -12.79
C PRO A 13 -37.66 31.81 -13.14
N GLY A 14 -36.98 32.85 -13.64
CA GLY A 14 -35.55 32.79 -13.95
C GLY A 14 -34.64 32.64 -12.72
N PHE A 15 -35.03 33.17 -11.55
CA PHE A 15 -34.19 33.07 -10.35
C PHE A 15 -34.12 31.63 -9.81
N VAL A 16 -35.25 30.92 -9.86
CA VAL A 16 -35.32 29.51 -9.46
C VAL A 16 -34.44 28.65 -10.37
N MET A 17 -34.44 28.92 -11.68
CA MET A 17 -33.62 28.18 -12.64
C MET A 17 -32.11 28.40 -12.41
N ILE A 18 -31.69 29.64 -12.13
CA ILE A 18 -30.29 29.95 -11.80
C ILE A 18 -29.89 29.26 -10.49
N ALA A 19 -30.74 29.32 -9.46
CA ALA A 19 -30.48 28.68 -8.17
C ALA A 19 -30.30 27.16 -8.31
N VAL A 20 -31.13 26.50 -9.13
CA VAL A 20 -31.03 25.06 -9.41
C VAL A 20 -29.75 24.73 -10.19
N LEU A 21 -29.35 25.55 -11.17
CA LEU A 21 -28.10 25.35 -11.92
C LEU A 21 -26.88 25.49 -11.02
N VAL A 22 -26.84 26.50 -10.14
CA VAL A 22 -25.75 26.67 -9.17
C VAL A 22 -25.70 25.47 -8.22
N LEU A 23 -26.85 25.02 -7.72
CA LEU A 23 -26.92 23.83 -6.86
C LEU A 23 -26.39 22.59 -7.58
N LEU A 24 -26.80 22.35 -8.83
CA LEU A 24 -26.28 21.26 -9.66
C LEU A 24 -24.77 21.35 -9.86
N MET A 25 -24.24 22.54 -10.11
CA MET A 25 -22.81 22.76 -10.32
C MET A 25 -22.01 22.48 -9.04
N VAL A 26 -22.50 22.92 -7.88
CA VAL A 26 -21.89 22.62 -6.57
C VAL A 26 -21.95 21.12 -6.27
N THR A 27 -23.08 20.47 -6.55
CA THR A 27 -23.24 19.03 -6.32
C THR A 27 -22.32 18.21 -7.22
N ALA A 28 -22.19 18.58 -8.50
CA ALA A 28 -21.27 17.96 -9.44
C ALA A 28 -19.79 18.16 -9.03
N ALA A 29 -19.42 19.36 -8.58
CA ALA A 29 -18.07 19.64 -8.08
C ALA A 29 -17.72 18.78 -6.86
N LEU A 30 -18.65 18.63 -5.90
CA LEU A 30 -18.48 17.77 -4.73
C LEU A 30 -18.37 16.28 -5.12
N ALA A 31 -19.22 15.80 -6.03
CA ALA A 31 -19.16 14.43 -6.51
C ALA A 31 -17.83 14.10 -7.21
N THR A 32 -17.27 15.06 -7.94
CA THR A 32 -15.97 14.93 -8.62
C THR A 32 -14.80 14.95 -7.62
N GLY A 33 -14.90 15.76 -6.56
CA GLY A 33 -13.92 15.76 -5.47
C GLY A 33 -13.91 14.42 -4.70
N TRP A 34 -15.08 13.82 -4.49
CA TRP A 34 -15.18 12.54 -3.80
C TRP A 34 -14.62 11.37 -4.62
N THR A 35 -14.89 11.30 -5.92
CA THR A 35 -14.36 10.23 -6.78
C THR A 35 -12.83 10.26 -6.85
N THR A 36 -12.23 11.45 -6.94
CA THR A 36 -10.76 11.59 -6.97
C THR A 36 -10.10 11.19 -5.64
N SER A 37 -10.70 11.53 -4.50
CA SER A 37 -10.19 11.15 -3.18
C SER A 37 -10.21 9.63 -2.93
N VAL A 38 -11.26 8.93 -3.39
CA VAL A 38 -11.36 7.46 -3.28
C VAL A 38 -10.32 6.76 -4.15
N LEU A 39 -10.04 7.27 -5.35
CA LEU A 39 -8.99 6.72 -6.21
C LEU A 39 -7.59 6.90 -5.60
N GLN A 40 -7.31 8.06 -5.01
CA GLN A 40 -6.02 8.32 -4.34
C GLN A 40 -5.84 7.44 -3.09
N GLY A 41 -6.90 7.28 -2.28
CA GLY A 41 -6.88 6.41 -1.10
C GLY A 41 -6.59 4.94 -1.44
N ARG A 42 -7.15 4.43 -2.55
CA ARG A 42 -6.88 3.05 -3.01
C ARG A 42 -5.41 2.84 -3.39
N ARG A 43 -4.77 3.83 -4.02
CA ARG A 43 -3.36 3.72 -4.40
C ARG A 43 -2.44 3.70 -3.18
N LEU A 44 -2.71 4.54 -2.19
CA LEU A 44 -1.98 4.56 -0.92
C LEU A 44 -2.17 3.26 -0.14
N ALA A 45 -3.41 2.76 -0.04
CA ALA A 45 -3.69 1.49 0.63
C ALA A 45 -2.94 0.33 -0.03
N ARG A 46 -2.91 0.25 -1.38
CA ARG A 46 -2.19 -0.80 -2.12
C ARG A 46 -0.69 -0.80 -1.81
N LEU A 47 -0.06 0.38 -1.80
CA LEU A 47 1.36 0.50 -1.46
C LEU A 47 1.65 0.08 -0.02
N GLN A 48 0.80 0.49 0.94
CA GLN A 48 0.94 0.07 2.34
C GLN A 48 0.80 -1.45 2.52
N HIS A 49 -0.13 -2.08 1.80
CA HIS A 49 -0.29 -3.53 1.84
C HIS A 49 0.94 -4.27 1.28
N GLN A 50 1.51 -3.78 0.18
CA GLN A 50 2.71 -4.36 -0.43
C GLN A 50 3.93 -4.25 0.50
N GLN A 51 4.14 -3.09 1.14
CA GLN A 51 5.24 -2.91 2.10
C GLN A 51 5.13 -3.88 3.27
N ARG A 52 3.96 -3.98 3.91
CA ARG A 52 3.75 -4.90 5.03
C ARG A 52 3.94 -6.36 4.65
N GLN A 53 3.56 -6.75 3.43
CA GLN A 53 3.79 -8.11 2.95
C GLN A 53 5.28 -8.40 2.76
N ALA A 54 6.02 -7.46 2.16
CA ALA A 54 7.45 -7.58 1.97
C ALA A 54 8.20 -7.64 3.31
N GLU A 55 7.80 -6.82 4.29
CA GLU A 55 8.33 -6.85 5.66
C GLU A 55 8.12 -8.23 6.31
N ARG A 56 6.90 -8.77 6.26
CA ARG A 56 6.60 -10.11 6.82
C ARG A 56 7.40 -11.22 6.14
N LEU A 57 7.60 -11.12 4.82
CA LEU A 57 8.44 -12.08 4.09
C LEU A 57 9.90 -11.99 4.54
N ALA A 58 10.40 -10.77 4.77
CA ALA A 58 11.77 -10.57 5.24
C ALA A 58 11.97 -11.09 6.67
N GLU A 59 11.00 -10.89 7.56
CA GLU A 59 11.00 -11.46 8.91
C GLU A 59 11.00 -12.99 8.87
N ALA A 60 10.14 -13.59 8.04
CA ALA A 60 10.09 -15.04 7.86
C ALA A 60 11.42 -15.59 7.31
N ALA A 61 12.06 -14.85 6.40
CA ALA A 61 13.37 -15.21 5.84
C ALA A 61 14.46 -15.21 6.91
N VAL A 62 14.50 -14.19 7.79
CA VAL A 62 15.46 -14.15 8.91
C VAL A 62 15.21 -15.28 9.90
N ALA A 63 13.95 -15.50 10.30
CA ALA A 63 13.60 -16.59 11.22
C ALA A 63 14.03 -17.96 10.67
N ARG A 64 13.84 -18.16 9.36
CA ARG A 64 14.29 -19.37 8.65
C ARG A 64 15.81 -19.48 8.60
N ALA A 65 16.53 -18.39 8.33
CA ALA A 65 17.98 -18.37 8.30
C ALA A 65 18.58 -18.72 9.68
N VAL A 66 18.03 -18.15 10.76
CA VAL A 66 18.43 -18.49 12.14
C VAL A 66 18.18 -19.96 12.44
N ALA A 67 17.00 -20.48 12.10
CA ALA A 67 16.68 -21.88 12.31
C ALA A 67 17.63 -22.81 11.54
N ARG A 68 17.99 -22.46 10.30
CA ARG A 68 18.97 -23.22 9.51
C ARG A 68 20.38 -23.13 10.05
N LEU A 69 20.84 -21.97 10.50
CA LEU A 69 22.17 -21.83 11.08
C LEU A 69 22.33 -22.66 12.36
N ASN A 70 21.28 -22.79 13.16
CA ASN A 70 21.29 -23.64 14.36
C ASN A 70 21.44 -25.13 14.03
N THR A 71 20.92 -25.58 12.88
CA THR A 71 21.04 -26.98 12.43
C THR A 71 22.26 -27.24 11.54
N GLU A 72 22.67 -26.24 10.76
CA GLU A 72 23.70 -26.28 9.74
C GLU A 72 24.59 -25.03 9.87
N PRO A 73 25.67 -25.09 10.67
CA PRO A 73 26.53 -23.93 10.95
C PRO A 73 27.24 -23.35 9.72
N ASN A 74 27.36 -24.13 8.64
CA ASN A 74 28.00 -23.74 7.39
C ASN A 74 27.01 -23.16 6.35
N TYR A 75 25.79 -22.85 6.76
CA TYR A 75 24.78 -22.27 5.86
C TYR A 75 25.18 -20.84 5.44
N THR A 76 25.35 -20.61 4.14
CA THR A 76 25.81 -19.34 3.58
C THR A 76 24.69 -18.44 3.05
N GLY A 77 23.47 -18.96 2.98
CA GLY A 77 22.32 -18.28 2.39
C GLY A 77 21.56 -19.14 1.39
N GLU A 78 20.42 -18.65 0.93
CA GLU A 78 19.62 -19.29 -0.11
C GLU A 78 18.73 -18.29 -0.84
N VAL A 79 18.27 -18.66 -2.04
CA VAL A 79 17.24 -17.92 -2.76
C VAL A 79 15.97 -18.76 -2.77
N TRP A 80 14.87 -18.15 -2.33
CA TRP A 80 13.54 -18.73 -2.34
C TRP A 80 12.60 -17.88 -3.19
N GLN A 81 11.95 -18.53 -4.16
CA GLN A 81 10.84 -17.93 -4.90
C GLN A 81 9.49 -18.34 -4.31
N VAL A 82 8.66 -17.34 -4.04
CA VAL A 82 7.30 -17.51 -3.57
C VAL A 82 6.33 -17.18 -4.69
N SER A 83 5.47 -18.13 -5.03
CA SER A 83 4.53 -17.97 -6.13
C SER A 83 3.43 -16.95 -5.80
N ALA A 84 2.87 -16.34 -6.83
CA ALA A 84 1.73 -15.41 -6.72
C ALA A 84 0.54 -16.03 -5.97
N VAL A 85 0.28 -17.33 -6.21
CA VAL A 85 -0.79 -18.10 -5.55
C VAL A 85 -0.58 -18.19 -4.05
N GLN A 86 0.66 -18.45 -3.60
CA GLN A 86 0.98 -18.54 -2.17
C GLN A 86 0.89 -17.18 -1.48
N LEU A 87 1.17 -16.08 -2.19
CA LEU A 87 1.02 -14.72 -1.67
C LEU A 87 -0.40 -14.18 -1.74
N GLY A 88 -1.32 -14.88 -2.42
CA GLY A 88 -2.69 -14.42 -2.67
C GLY A 88 -2.74 -13.13 -3.48
N GLN A 89 -1.80 -12.92 -4.39
CA GLN A 89 -1.72 -11.69 -5.20
C GLN A 89 -1.39 -12.00 -6.67
N GLU A 90 -1.31 -10.96 -7.48
CA GLU A 90 -1.13 -11.07 -8.94
C GLU A 90 0.32 -11.42 -9.35
N TYR A 91 1.28 -11.26 -8.44
CA TYR A 91 2.71 -11.43 -8.70
C TYR A 91 3.42 -12.22 -7.58
N GLY A 92 4.54 -12.86 -7.93
CA GLY A 92 5.39 -13.57 -6.97
C GLY A 92 6.42 -12.66 -6.29
N ALA A 93 7.13 -13.23 -5.33
CA ALA A 93 8.25 -12.59 -4.66
C ALA A 93 9.49 -13.49 -4.71
N GLU A 94 10.66 -12.87 -4.83
CA GLU A 94 11.94 -13.51 -4.64
C GLU A 94 12.57 -13.03 -3.34
N VAL A 95 13.01 -13.99 -2.53
CA VAL A 95 13.65 -13.75 -1.23
C VAL A 95 15.06 -14.29 -1.32
N GLN A 96 16.04 -13.42 -1.19
CA GLN A 96 17.46 -13.77 -1.15
C GLN A 96 17.99 -13.59 0.28
N ILE A 97 18.55 -14.66 0.82
CA ILE A 97 19.19 -14.69 2.13
C ILE A 97 20.69 -14.79 1.89
N THR A 98 21.46 -13.93 2.56
CA THR A 98 22.93 -13.96 2.56
C THR A 98 23.42 -13.84 4.00
N ILE A 99 24.37 -14.68 4.38
CA ILE A 99 25.02 -14.64 5.69
C ILE A 99 26.42 -14.06 5.52
N ASP A 100 26.66 -12.90 6.13
CA ASP A 100 27.99 -12.28 6.17
C ASP A 100 28.61 -12.56 7.55
N ALA A 101 29.82 -13.12 7.56
CA ALA A 101 30.62 -13.18 8.76
C ALA A 101 31.12 -11.76 9.10
N THR A 102 30.85 -11.30 10.32
CA THR A 102 31.32 -9.98 10.77
C THR A 102 32.71 -10.16 11.39
N ASP A 103 33.73 -9.44 10.89
CA ASP A 103 35.06 -9.42 11.50
C ASP A 103 34.96 -8.79 12.89
N GLY A 104 35.05 -9.60 13.96
CA GLY A 104 35.34 -9.08 15.31
C GLY A 104 34.58 -9.66 16.50
N ASP A 105 33.62 -10.57 16.33
CA ASP A 105 32.97 -11.29 17.44
C ASP A 105 32.25 -12.51 16.83
N ASP A 106 31.79 -13.46 17.63
CA ASP A 106 31.03 -14.66 17.18
C ASP A 106 29.63 -14.33 16.59
N ALA A 107 29.49 -13.13 16.01
CA ALA A 107 28.29 -12.55 15.46
C ALA A 107 28.26 -12.69 13.93
N GLN A 108 27.25 -13.36 13.42
CA GLN A 108 26.96 -13.44 12.00
C GLN A 108 25.88 -12.41 11.64
N ARG A 109 26.11 -11.67 10.56
CA ARG A 109 25.14 -10.73 10.02
C ARG A 109 24.24 -11.44 9.02
N ILE A 110 22.95 -11.50 9.31
CA ILE A 110 21.95 -12.08 8.42
C ILE A 110 21.32 -10.96 7.59
N ILE A 111 21.48 -11.04 6.27
CA ILE A 111 20.92 -10.10 5.31
C ILE A 111 19.81 -10.81 4.55
N ALA A 112 18.57 -10.37 4.73
CA ALA A 112 17.42 -10.84 3.96
C ALA A 112 16.94 -9.75 3.02
N GLN A 113 16.97 -10.03 1.72
CA GLN A 113 16.51 -9.13 0.66
C GLN A 113 15.25 -9.71 0.05
N VAL A 114 14.19 -8.91 -0.04
CA VAL A 114 12.91 -9.33 -0.62
C VAL A 114 12.60 -8.43 -1.81
N ALA A 115 12.51 -9.03 -3.00
CA ALA A 115 12.08 -8.38 -4.22
C ALA A 115 10.68 -8.85 -4.61
N LEU A 116 9.69 -7.96 -4.60
CA LEU A 116 8.35 -8.25 -5.13
C LEU A 116 8.33 -7.90 -6.62
N SER A 117 8.04 -8.86 -7.48
CA SER A 117 7.83 -8.56 -8.89
C SER A 117 6.49 -7.80 -9.06
N PRO A 118 6.40 -6.76 -9.89
CA PRO A 118 7.38 -6.25 -10.84
C PRO A 118 8.25 -5.09 -10.30
N ILE A 119 8.19 -4.79 -9.01
CA ILE A 119 8.97 -3.70 -8.37
C ILE A 119 10.38 -4.25 -8.06
N ALA A 120 11.09 -4.70 -9.09
CA ALA A 120 12.47 -5.17 -8.97
C ALA A 120 13.45 -4.01 -8.63
N ASP A 121 13.03 -2.76 -8.86
CA ASP A 121 13.86 -1.56 -8.69
C ASP A 121 13.96 -1.06 -7.24
N SER A 122 13.22 -1.64 -6.30
CA SER A 122 13.29 -1.27 -4.88
C SER A 122 13.02 -2.48 -3.98
N PRO A 123 13.97 -3.43 -3.89
CA PRO A 123 13.85 -4.55 -2.97
C PRO A 123 13.79 -4.04 -1.52
N VAL A 124 12.82 -4.55 -0.76
CA VAL A 124 12.76 -4.30 0.68
C VAL A 124 13.87 -5.11 1.33
N ARG A 125 14.89 -4.41 1.83
CA ARG A 125 16.05 -5.02 2.50
C ARG A 125 15.86 -4.95 4.00
N HIS A 126 15.79 -6.12 4.64
CA HIS A 126 15.82 -6.23 6.09
C HIS A 126 17.15 -6.85 6.51
N THR A 127 17.79 -6.29 7.52
CA THR A 127 19.10 -6.76 7.99
C THR A 127 19.07 -6.87 9.49
N ILE A 128 19.40 -8.06 10.00
CA ILE A 128 19.46 -8.33 11.42
C ILE A 128 20.85 -8.90 11.72
N SER A 129 21.52 -8.34 12.71
CA SER A 129 22.74 -8.92 13.30
C SER A 129 22.32 -10.00 14.30
N HIS A 130 22.75 -11.23 14.10
CA HIS A 130 22.50 -12.34 15.02
C HIS A 130 23.81 -12.74 15.70
N ARG A 131 23.86 -12.64 17.03
CA ARG A 131 25.00 -13.10 17.84
C ARG A 131 24.70 -14.50 18.34
N PHE A 132 25.61 -15.44 18.10
CA PHE A 132 25.53 -16.79 18.66
C PHE A 132 26.04 -16.83 20.10
#